data_AF-A0A354DE72-F1
#
_entry.id   AF-A0A354DE72-F1
#
_cell.length_a   1.000
_cell.length_b   1.000
_cell.length_c   1.000
_cell.angle_alpha   90.00
_cell.angle_beta   90.00
_cell.angle_gamma   90.00
#
_symmetry.space_group_name_H-M   'P 1'
#
loop_
_entity.id
_entity.type
_entity.pdbx_description
1 polymer ?
#
loop_
_entity_poly.entity_id
_entity_poly.type
_entity_poly.pdbx_seq_one_letter_code
_entity_poly.pdbx_strand_id
1 'polypeptide(L)'
;TILSFYDWYADLPPASPQVWGDQTDVPESGDWYNAKYFIIWGTNIPQTRTPDAHFLVESRYNGTKVVGVSPDYAEYEKFADMWLPAKAGTDGALAMAMTHVILKEFYVEKETPYFMAYAKQYTDLPFLVLLNKRDESYRSDRFLRASDLTDEQELGEWKTVVWDEMANTFAIPNGSEGFRWDQGKQWNLDLHEINPKMSFFHESDDIAMVEFPYFGEEEGGVVKRGVPIKKLKDKEGNEIMVTTVYDLLLAHTGISRGLEGEYPSDYHDVNQPYTPAWQESITGVNQFHVIQVAREFAENAALTKGKSMIAMGGGTNHWYHSDQIYRAILNLVLLTGSQGVNGGGWAHYVGQEKVRPLEGFQQIAFANDWVKSPRLMNGTSFFYFATEQFRYEYEKEEE
;
A
#
# COMPACT_ATOMS: atom_id res chain seq x y z
N THR A 1 4.59 -19.01 -29.19
CA THR A 1 4.48 -18.51 -27.82
C THR A 1 4.05 -17.07 -27.91
N ILE A 2 3.07 -16.67 -27.13
CA ILE A 2 2.53 -15.32 -27.11
C ILE A 2 3.22 -14.58 -25.97
N LEU A 3 3.98 -13.54 -26.30
CA LEU A 3 4.68 -12.72 -25.32
C LEU A 3 3.71 -11.73 -24.69
N SER A 4 3.79 -11.55 -23.38
CA SER A 4 3.10 -10.46 -22.69
C SER A 4 3.74 -9.11 -23.04
N PHE A 5 3.01 -8.04 -22.73
CA PHE A 5 3.43 -6.67 -22.99
C PHE A 5 3.39 -5.79 -21.73
N TYR A 6 2.43 -5.99 -20.82
CA TYR A 6 2.16 -5.07 -19.72
C TYR A 6 3.29 -5.04 -18.68
N ASP A 7 3.81 -6.22 -18.32
CA ASP A 7 5.03 -6.38 -17.52
C ASP A 7 6.28 -5.89 -18.26
N TRP A 8 6.39 -6.18 -19.56
CA TRP A 8 7.55 -5.82 -20.38
C TRP A 8 7.71 -4.32 -20.56
N TYR A 9 6.61 -3.59 -20.73
CA TYR A 9 6.63 -2.13 -20.87
C TYR A 9 6.77 -1.40 -19.53
N ALA A 10 6.89 -2.15 -18.42
CA ALA A 10 6.82 -1.63 -17.06
C ALA A 10 5.52 -0.84 -16.80
N ASP A 11 4.45 -1.19 -17.50
CA ASP A 11 3.13 -0.58 -17.32
C ASP A 11 2.33 -1.30 -16.22
N LEU A 12 2.55 -2.61 -16.04
CA LEU A 12 2.09 -3.36 -14.88
C LEU A 12 2.68 -2.73 -13.62
N PRO A 13 1.84 -2.25 -12.69
CA PRO A 13 2.31 -1.85 -11.37
C PRO A 13 2.33 -3.09 -10.46
N PRO A 14 3.49 -3.68 -10.11
CA PRO A 14 3.52 -4.93 -9.34
C PRO A 14 2.85 -4.80 -7.97
N ALA A 15 2.75 -3.57 -7.44
CA ALA A 15 2.00 -3.25 -6.24
C ALA A 15 0.49 -3.58 -6.32
N SER A 16 -0.14 -3.51 -7.51
CA SER A 16 -1.58 -3.82 -7.64
C SER A 16 -1.87 -5.30 -7.36
N PRO A 17 -1.18 -6.27 -8.00
CA PRO A 17 -1.30 -7.67 -7.62
C PRO A 17 -0.91 -7.96 -6.17
N GLN A 18 0.07 -7.24 -5.62
CA GLN A 18 0.50 -7.42 -4.22
C GLN A 18 -0.57 -6.96 -3.21
N VAL A 19 -1.26 -5.85 -3.48
CA VAL A 19 -2.22 -5.25 -2.54
C VAL A 19 -3.63 -5.80 -2.73
N TRP A 20 -4.07 -6.02 -3.98
CA TRP A 20 -5.47 -6.37 -4.28
C TRP A 20 -5.64 -7.71 -5.00
N GLY A 21 -4.55 -8.37 -5.41
CA GLY A 21 -4.66 -9.57 -6.23
C GLY A 21 -5.23 -9.32 -7.64
N ASP A 22 -5.19 -8.08 -8.10
CA ASP A 22 -5.70 -7.64 -9.40
C ASP A 22 -4.58 -7.11 -10.30
N GLN A 23 -4.67 -7.33 -11.62
CA GLN A 23 -3.68 -6.83 -12.57
C GLN A 23 -3.63 -5.30 -12.54
N THR A 24 -4.76 -4.64 -12.77
CA THR A 24 -5.00 -3.20 -12.75
C THR A 24 -6.49 -2.95 -12.96
N ASP A 25 -7.14 -2.29 -12.01
CA ASP A 25 -8.45 -1.68 -12.20
C ASP A 25 -8.47 -0.29 -11.57
N VAL A 26 -8.96 0.70 -12.32
CA VAL A 26 -8.85 2.13 -12.02
C VAL A 26 -10.13 2.87 -12.38
N PRO A 27 -10.42 4.00 -11.72
CA PRO A 27 -11.56 4.85 -12.07
C PRO A 27 -11.43 5.39 -13.50
N GLU A 28 -12.58 5.66 -14.13
CA GLU A 28 -12.62 6.40 -15.39
C GLU A 28 -12.29 7.89 -15.17
N SER A 29 -11.88 8.60 -16.23
CA SER A 29 -11.55 10.02 -16.16
C SER A 29 -12.71 10.91 -15.74
N GLY A 30 -13.94 10.52 -16.07
CA GLY A 30 -15.15 11.20 -15.60
C GLY A 30 -15.27 11.22 -14.07
N ASP A 31 -14.71 10.24 -13.37
CA ASP A 31 -14.76 10.18 -11.91
C ASP A 31 -13.77 11.17 -11.24
N TRP A 32 -12.78 11.70 -11.98
CA TRP A 32 -11.90 12.76 -11.48
C TRP A 32 -12.70 14.01 -11.08
N TYR A 33 -13.81 14.28 -11.78
CA TYR A 33 -14.69 15.41 -11.47
C TYR A 33 -15.38 15.28 -10.10
N ASN A 34 -15.49 14.04 -9.58
CA ASN A 34 -16.08 13.75 -8.27
C ASN A 34 -15.08 13.96 -7.12
N ALA A 35 -13.77 14.00 -7.40
CA ALA A 35 -12.74 14.22 -6.39
C ALA A 35 -12.86 15.61 -5.75
N LYS A 36 -12.41 15.73 -4.49
CA LYS A 36 -12.35 17.02 -3.77
C LYS A 36 -10.95 17.41 -3.35
N TYR A 37 -10.03 16.43 -3.36
CA TYR A 37 -8.60 16.64 -3.31
C TYR A 37 -7.94 15.68 -4.29
N PHE A 38 -7.13 16.20 -5.21
CA PHE A 38 -6.56 15.40 -6.29
C PHE A 38 -5.04 15.61 -6.39
N ILE A 39 -4.27 14.57 -6.10
CA ILE A 39 -2.82 14.57 -6.29
C ILE A 39 -2.51 13.95 -7.65
N ILE A 40 -1.72 14.64 -8.47
CA ILE A 40 -1.17 14.13 -9.73
C ILE A 40 0.30 13.85 -9.49
N TRP A 41 0.70 12.58 -9.56
CA TRP A 41 2.00 12.13 -9.12
C TRP A 41 2.70 11.31 -10.21
N GLY A 42 3.70 11.90 -10.87
CA GLY A 42 4.45 11.21 -11.92
C GLY A 42 3.62 10.81 -13.16
N THR A 43 2.54 11.52 -13.45
CA THR A 43 1.72 11.32 -14.67
C THR A 43 1.37 12.65 -15.32
N ASN A 44 1.89 12.89 -16.52
CA ASN A 44 1.67 14.16 -17.20
C ASN A 44 0.33 14.16 -17.94
N ILE A 45 -0.76 14.40 -17.21
CA ILE A 45 -2.14 14.28 -17.72
C ILE A 45 -2.37 15.11 -19.01
N PRO A 46 -2.03 16.41 -19.10
CA PRO A 46 -2.24 17.19 -20.33
C PRO A 46 -1.53 16.60 -21.57
N GLN A 47 -0.35 16.02 -21.39
CA GLN A 47 0.47 15.50 -22.48
C GLN A 47 0.16 14.03 -22.83
N THR A 48 -0.11 13.19 -21.83
CA THR A 48 -0.26 11.74 -21.99
C THR A 48 -1.72 11.27 -21.93
N ARG A 49 -2.63 12.13 -21.45
CA ARG A 49 -4.08 11.95 -21.32
C ARG A 49 -4.82 13.16 -21.89
N THR A 50 -4.30 13.75 -22.97
CA THR A 50 -4.88 14.94 -23.61
C THR A 50 -6.41 14.90 -23.79
N PRO A 51 -7.03 13.81 -24.27
CA PRO A 51 -8.49 13.78 -24.42
C PRO A 51 -9.26 13.83 -23.09
N ASP A 52 -8.66 13.39 -21.99
CA ASP A 52 -9.29 13.34 -20.65
C ASP A 52 -8.91 14.54 -19.77
N ALA A 53 -7.88 15.29 -20.15
CA ALA A 53 -7.31 16.38 -19.33
C ALA A 53 -8.32 17.47 -18.95
N HIS A 54 -9.40 17.64 -19.73
CA HIS A 54 -10.44 18.60 -19.39
C HIS A 54 -11.12 18.26 -18.05
N PHE A 55 -11.30 16.98 -17.70
CA PHE A 55 -11.92 16.59 -16.43
C PHE A 55 -11.11 17.06 -15.23
N LEU A 56 -9.77 16.99 -15.32
CA LEU A 56 -8.88 17.56 -14.31
C LEU A 56 -9.12 19.07 -14.17
N VAL A 57 -9.06 19.80 -15.28
CA VAL A 57 -9.19 21.27 -15.27
C VAL A 57 -10.57 21.71 -14.77
N GLU A 58 -11.62 21.03 -15.20
CA GLU A 58 -13.02 21.33 -14.85
C GLU A 58 -13.33 20.97 -13.39
N SER A 59 -12.71 19.92 -12.83
CA SER A 59 -12.86 19.55 -11.41
C SER A 59 -12.47 20.71 -10.48
N ARG A 60 -11.48 21.52 -10.87
CA ARG A 60 -11.02 22.68 -10.09
C ARG A 60 -12.11 23.74 -9.95
N TYR A 61 -12.90 23.96 -11.01
CA TYR A 61 -14.07 24.85 -10.94
C TYR A 61 -15.19 24.27 -10.05
N ASN A 62 -15.18 22.96 -9.81
CA ASN A 62 -16.04 22.25 -8.85
C ASN A 62 -15.44 22.22 -7.42
N GLY A 63 -14.45 23.07 -7.14
CA GLY A 63 -13.84 23.25 -5.83
C GLY A 63 -12.78 22.23 -5.45
N THR A 64 -12.33 21.39 -6.40
CA THR A 64 -11.26 20.42 -6.17
C THR A 64 -9.91 21.12 -6.07
N LYS A 65 -9.19 20.89 -4.97
CA LYS A 65 -7.78 21.29 -4.85
C LYS A 65 -6.88 20.28 -5.56
N VAL A 66 -5.92 20.76 -6.34
CA VAL A 66 -4.98 19.93 -7.11
C VAL A 66 -3.56 20.14 -6.59
N VAL A 67 -2.84 19.05 -6.34
CA VAL A 67 -1.40 19.06 -6.02
C VAL A 67 -0.64 18.26 -7.07
N GLY A 68 0.44 18.81 -7.60
CA GLY A 68 1.32 18.09 -8.52
C GLY A 68 2.62 17.68 -7.84
N VAL A 69 3.11 16.49 -8.19
CA VAL A 69 4.38 15.94 -7.69
C VAL A 69 5.23 15.46 -8.86
N SER A 70 6.20 16.29 -9.26
CA SER A 70 7.19 16.02 -10.31
C SER A 70 8.54 16.63 -9.98
N PRO A 71 9.66 16.03 -10.44
CA PRO A 71 11.00 16.63 -10.28
C PRO A 71 11.20 17.90 -11.11
N ASP A 72 10.49 18.04 -12.23
CA ASP A 72 10.54 19.17 -13.15
C ASP A 72 9.22 19.95 -13.14
N TYR A 73 9.19 21.15 -13.72
CA TYR A 73 7.93 21.90 -13.86
C TYR A 73 7.13 21.38 -15.07
N ALA A 74 6.57 20.18 -14.92
CA ALA A 74 5.84 19.46 -15.97
C ALA A 74 4.50 20.15 -16.33
N GLU A 75 3.91 19.82 -17.48
CA GLU A 75 2.71 20.54 -17.98
C GLU A 75 1.51 20.50 -17.02
N TYR A 76 1.37 19.43 -16.23
CA TYR A 76 0.29 19.31 -15.24
C TYR A 76 0.48 20.24 -14.02
N GLU A 77 1.71 20.67 -13.72
CA GLU A 77 1.99 21.60 -12.62
C GLU A 77 1.38 22.99 -12.86
N LYS A 78 1.19 23.36 -14.14
CA LYS A 78 0.45 24.58 -14.51
C LYS A 78 -0.99 24.58 -14.00
N PHE A 79 -1.57 23.40 -13.80
CA PHE A 79 -2.94 23.23 -13.32
C PHE A 79 -3.02 22.91 -11.82
N ALA A 80 -1.88 22.70 -11.16
CA ALA A 80 -1.84 22.44 -9.73
C ALA A 80 -1.95 23.76 -8.93
N ASP A 81 -2.59 23.68 -7.77
CA ASP A 81 -2.62 24.76 -6.78
C ASP A 81 -1.36 24.75 -5.91
N MET A 82 -0.62 23.64 -5.91
CA MET A 82 0.67 23.45 -5.24
C MET A 82 1.54 22.43 -5.99
N TRP A 83 2.83 22.72 -6.13
CA TRP A 83 3.83 21.83 -6.73
C TRP A 83 4.81 21.34 -5.67
N LEU A 84 5.02 20.02 -5.61
CA LEU A 84 6.04 19.38 -4.78
C LEU A 84 7.18 18.86 -5.67
N PRO A 85 8.35 19.53 -5.70
CA PRO A 85 9.46 19.19 -6.59
C PRO A 85 10.30 18.03 -6.06
N ALA A 86 9.72 16.85 -5.89
CA ALA A 86 10.43 15.69 -5.35
C ALA A 86 11.52 15.22 -6.31
N LYS A 87 12.73 14.99 -5.79
CA LYS A 87 13.83 14.39 -6.56
C LYS A 87 13.37 13.08 -7.20
N ALA A 88 13.65 12.92 -8.49
CA ALA A 88 13.20 11.79 -9.28
C ALA A 88 13.60 10.45 -8.63
N GLY A 89 12.64 9.54 -8.44
CA GLY A 89 12.86 8.21 -7.85
C GLY A 89 12.85 8.19 -6.32
N THR A 90 12.63 9.34 -5.67
CA THR A 90 12.55 9.44 -4.20
C THR A 90 11.12 9.56 -3.67
N ASP A 91 10.12 9.38 -4.54
CA ASP A 91 8.69 9.54 -4.27
C ASP A 91 8.20 8.67 -3.10
N GLY A 92 8.78 7.47 -2.93
CA GLY A 92 8.49 6.61 -1.78
C GLY A 92 8.81 7.26 -0.43
N ALA A 93 9.89 8.06 -0.34
CA ALA A 93 10.22 8.77 0.89
C ALA A 93 9.20 9.88 1.21
N LEU A 94 8.77 10.62 0.18
CA LEU A 94 7.71 11.62 0.31
C LEU A 94 6.40 10.98 0.80
N ALA A 95 5.97 9.89 0.16
CA ALA A 95 4.74 9.19 0.52
C ALA A 95 4.79 8.55 1.92
N MET A 96 5.94 8.02 2.34
CA MET A 96 6.12 7.49 3.69
C MET A 96 6.03 8.58 4.77
N ALA A 97 6.54 9.79 4.51
CA ALA A 97 6.38 10.91 5.43
C ALA A 97 4.94 11.44 5.48
N MET A 98 4.23 11.46 4.34
CA MET A 98 2.79 11.74 4.35
C MET A 98 2.04 10.69 5.16
N THR A 99 2.38 9.41 5.00
CA THR A 99 1.82 8.29 5.78
C THR A 99 2.06 8.49 7.28
N HIS A 100 3.27 8.90 7.67
CA HIS A 100 3.60 9.21 9.06
C HIS A 100 2.69 10.30 9.64
N VAL A 101 2.47 11.40 8.92
CA VAL A 101 1.57 12.48 9.36
C VAL A 101 0.13 11.97 9.51
N ILE A 102 -0.37 11.21 8.54
CA ILE A 102 -1.74 10.65 8.57
C ILE A 102 -1.93 9.72 9.77
N LEU A 103 -1.01 8.78 9.98
CA LEU A 103 -1.09 7.84 11.11
C LEU A 103 -0.97 8.56 12.46
N LYS A 104 -0.07 9.55 12.57
CA LYS A 104 0.07 10.31 13.81
C LYS A 104 -1.21 11.08 14.13
N GLU A 105 -1.71 11.90 13.21
CA GLU A 105 -2.78 12.85 13.50
C GLU A 105 -4.18 12.22 13.48
N PHE A 106 -4.45 11.30 12.56
CA PHE A 106 -5.82 10.80 12.28
C PHE A 106 -6.10 9.39 12.85
N TYR A 107 -5.07 8.71 13.34
CA TYR A 107 -5.18 7.37 13.91
C TYR A 107 -4.75 7.32 15.38
N VAL A 108 -3.66 7.99 15.76
CA VAL A 108 -3.10 7.93 17.13
C VAL A 108 -3.50 9.12 18.00
N GLU A 109 -3.25 10.36 17.57
CA GLU A 109 -3.57 11.56 18.36
C GLU A 109 -5.09 11.83 18.38
N LYS A 110 -5.73 11.70 17.22
CA LYS A 110 -7.18 11.83 17.08
C LYS A 110 -7.70 10.80 16.09
N GLU A 111 -8.21 9.71 16.64
CA GLU A 111 -8.88 8.68 15.86
C GLU A 111 -10.02 9.26 15.01
N THR A 112 -9.95 9.04 13.70
CA THR A 112 -10.99 9.42 12.74
C THR A 112 -11.91 8.22 12.51
N PRO A 113 -13.18 8.25 12.97
CA PRO A 113 -14.06 7.08 12.95
C PRO A 113 -14.27 6.46 11.57
N TYR A 114 -14.34 7.29 10.52
CA TYR A 114 -14.46 6.81 9.15
C TYR A 114 -13.23 5.98 8.71
N PHE A 115 -12.02 6.45 9.02
CA PHE A 115 -10.78 5.74 8.68
C PHE A 115 -10.64 4.44 9.44
N MET A 116 -10.97 4.41 10.73
CA MET A 116 -10.93 3.19 11.52
C MET A 116 -11.95 2.15 11.06
N ALA A 117 -13.18 2.57 10.78
CA ALA A 117 -14.20 1.68 10.23
C ALA A 117 -13.76 1.10 8.88
N TYR A 118 -13.19 1.93 8.01
CA TYR A 118 -12.65 1.49 6.73
C TYR A 118 -11.50 0.49 6.92
N ALA A 119 -10.50 0.84 7.73
CA ALA A 119 -9.31 0.02 7.98
C ALA A 119 -9.67 -1.35 8.57
N LYS A 120 -10.55 -1.41 9.57
CA LYS A 120 -11.01 -2.67 10.17
C LYS A 120 -11.69 -3.60 9.16
N GLN A 121 -12.41 -3.03 8.19
CA GLN A 121 -13.29 -3.75 7.28
C GLN A 121 -12.61 -4.15 5.96
N TYR A 122 -11.72 -3.31 5.43
CA TYR A 122 -11.24 -3.39 4.04
C TYR A 122 -9.73 -3.54 3.91
N THR A 123 -9.00 -3.68 5.02
CA THR A 123 -7.54 -3.84 5.01
C THR A 123 -7.10 -5.00 5.87
N ASP A 124 -5.83 -5.39 5.73
CA ASP A 124 -5.19 -6.41 6.56
C ASP A 124 -4.63 -5.84 7.88
N LEU A 125 -4.81 -4.55 8.16
CA LEU A 125 -4.33 -3.88 9.38
C LEU A 125 -4.68 -4.60 10.70
N PRO A 126 -5.89 -5.16 10.92
CA PRO A 126 -6.21 -5.85 12.17
C PRO A 126 -5.73 -7.31 12.22
N PHE A 127 -5.15 -7.85 11.14
CA PHE A 127 -4.75 -9.25 11.09
C PHE A 127 -3.46 -9.50 11.88
N LEU A 128 -3.37 -10.71 12.42
CA LEU A 128 -2.30 -11.12 13.31
C LEU A 128 -1.10 -11.65 12.53
N VAL A 129 0.09 -11.19 12.92
CA VAL A 129 1.38 -11.59 12.36
C VAL A 129 2.22 -12.24 13.45
N LEU A 130 2.84 -13.37 13.14
CA LEU A 130 3.78 -14.05 14.03
C LEU A 130 5.08 -13.25 14.15
N LEU A 131 5.69 -13.27 15.33
CA LEU A 131 7.03 -12.71 15.53
C LEU A 131 8.06 -13.82 15.76
N ASN A 132 9.09 -13.84 14.92
CA ASN A 132 10.22 -14.76 15.05
C ASN A 132 11.35 -14.10 15.83
N LYS A 133 11.90 -14.83 16.80
CA LYS A 133 13.05 -14.38 17.58
C LYS A 133 14.33 -14.41 16.74
N ARG A 134 15.10 -13.33 16.80
CA ARG A 134 16.44 -13.18 16.21
C ARG A 134 17.38 -12.60 17.26
N ASP A 135 18.27 -13.43 17.80
CA ASP A 135 19.18 -13.07 18.89
C ASP A 135 18.43 -12.43 20.09
N GLU A 136 18.61 -11.12 20.31
CA GLU A 136 17.98 -10.32 21.37
C GLU A 136 16.73 -9.52 20.91
N SER A 137 16.33 -9.64 19.64
CA SER A 137 15.20 -8.92 19.04
C SER A 137 14.28 -9.84 18.25
N TYR A 138 13.28 -9.26 17.58
CA TYR A 138 12.27 -9.98 16.82
C TYR A 138 12.16 -9.45 15.39
N ARG A 139 11.62 -10.28 14.50
CA ARG A 139 11.24 -9.88 13.14
C ARG A 139 9.83 -10.38 12.86
N SER A 140 9.05 -9.58 12.13
CA SER A 140 7.77 -10.03 11.57
C SER A 140 7.98 -11.24 10.66
N ASP A 141 7.18 -12.28 10.85
CA ASP A 141 7.11 -13.46 9.99
C ASP A 141 5.80 -13.42 9.16
N ARG A 142 5.31 -14.59 8.75
CA ARG A 142 4.01 -14.76 8.12
C ARG A 142 2.85 -14.38 9.04
N PHE A 143 1.70 -14.14 8.41
CA PHE A 143 0.40 -14.09 9.10
C PHE A 143 0.15 -15.37 9.91
N LEU A 144 -0.51 -15.19 11.06
CA LEU A 144 -1.15 -16.26 11.80
C LEU A 144 -2.30 -16.83 10.98
N ARG A 145 -2.37 -18.16 10.91
CA ARG A 145 -3.36 -18.89 10.12
C ARG A 145 -4.25 -19.71 11.03
N ALA A 146 -5.49 -19.99 10.59
CA ALA A 146 -6.43 -20.82 11.35
C ALA A 146 -5.83 -22.19 11.68
N SER A 147 -5.06 -22.78 10.75
CA SER A 147 -4.38 -24.07 10.93
C SER A 147 -3.35 -24.09 12.06
N ASP A 148 -2.88 -22.93 12.52
CA ASP A 148 -1.97 -22.80 13.67
C ASP A 148 -2.74 -22.98 15.00
N LEU A 149 -4.05 -22.72 15.02
CA LEU A 149 -4.88 -22.65 16.23
C LEU A 149 -5.92 -23.77 16.31
N THR A 150 -6.41 -24.26 15.18
CA THR A 150 -7.47 -25.27 15.12
C THR A 150 -7.45 -26.05 13.80
N ASP A 151 -7.93 -27.29 13.82
CA ASP A 151 -8.14 -28.15 12.64
C ASP A 151 -9.61 -28.11 12.15
N GLU A 152 -10.48 -27.30 12.77
CA GLU A 152 -11.91 -27.23 12.45
C GLU A 152 -12.21 -26.45 11.16
N GLN A 153 -11.20 -25.82 10.55
CA GLN A 153 -11.34 -25.03 9.33
C GLN A 153 -10.76 -25.77 8.13
N GLU A 154 -11.61 -26.09 7.16
CA GLU A 154 -11.16 -26.53 5.84
C GLU A 154 -10.29 -25.45 5.18
N LEU A 155 -9.16 -25.84 4.57
CA LEU A 155 -8.15 -24.93 4.03
C LEU A 155 -7.68 -23.86 5.06
N GLY A 156 -7.61 -24.25 6.34
CA GLY A 156 -7.24 -23.36 7.44
C GLY A 156 -5.85 -22.71 7.30
N GLU A 157 -4.96 -23.30 6.51
CA GLU A 157 -3.64 -22.75 6.19
C GLU A 157 -3.68 -21.54 5.23
N TRP A 158 -4.85 -21.26 4.64
CA TRP A 158 -5.13 -20.12 3.78
C TRP A 158 -6.13 -19.14 4.39
N LYS A 159 -6.43 -19.29 5.69
CA LYS A 159 -7.36 -18.45 6.44
C LYS A 159 -6.63 -17.66 7.51
N THR A 160 -6.54 -16.35 7.35
CA THR A 160 -5.84 -15.44 8.27
C THR A 160 -6.70 -15.10 9.48
N VAL A 161 -6.06 -14.71 10.58
CA VAL A 161 -6.71 -14.57 11.90
C VAL A 161 -6.66 -13.13 12.39
N VAL A 162 -7.72 -12.68 13.07
CA VAL A 162 -7.79 -11.40 13.80
C VAL A 162 -8.02 -11.65 15.29
N TRP A 163 -7.82 -10.63 16.12
CA TRP A 163 -8.32 -10.65 17.50
C TRP A 163 -9.69 -9.97 17.56
N ASP A 164 -10.71 -10.63 18.10
CA ASP A 164 -12.03 -10.02 18.30
C ASP A 164 -12.07 -9.29 19.64
N GLU A 165 -12.29 -7.98 19.60
CA GLU A 165 -12.41 -7.13 20.80
C GLU A 165 -13.59 -7.55 21.68
N MET A 166 -14.69 -8.03 21.09
CA MET A 166 -15.91 -8.34 21.84
C MET A 166 -15.81 -9.67 22.56
N ALA A 167 -15.35 -10.72 21.87
CA ALA A 167 -15.15 -12.03 22.48
C ALA A 167 -13.84 -12.14 23.27
N ASN A 168 -12.92 -11.18 23.09
CA ASN A 168 -11.58 -11.17 23.68
C ASN A 168 -10.80 -12.47 23.42
N THR A 169 -10.83 -12.92 22.17
CA THR A 169 -10.15 -14.13 21.69
C THR A 169 -9.87 -14.00 20.18
N PHE A 170 -9.12 -14.94 19.61
CA PHE A 170 -8.93 -15.00 18.17
C PHE A 170 -10.24 -15.29 17.43
N ALA A 171 -10.35 -14.77 16.21
CA ALA A 171 -11.43 -15.05 15.28
C ALA A 171 -10.90 -15.18 13.85
N ILE A 172 -11.63 -15.94 13.02
CA ILE A 172 -11.30 -16.16 11.62
C ILE A 172 -12.37 -15.43 10.80
N PRO A 173 -12.13 -14.20 10.34
CA PRO A 173 -13.11 -13.46 9.57
C PRO A 173 -13.30 -14.08 8.19
N ASN A 174 -14.46 -13.84 7.58
CA ASN A 174 -14.72 -14.20 6.19
C ASN A 174 -13.69 -13.54 5.23
N GLY A 175 -13.56 -14.07 4.01
CA GLY A 175 -12.92 -13.37 2.88
C GLY A 175 -11.48 -13.76 2.54
N SER A 176 -10.71 -14.35 3.46
CA SER A 176 -9.36 -14.88 3.15
C SER A 176 -9.41 -15.98 2.08
N GLU A 177 -8.33 -16.14 1.29
CA GLU A 177 -8.29 -16.98 0.07
C GLU A 177 -8.76 -18.43 0.28
N GLY A 178 -8.57 -19.02 1.47
CA GLY A 178 -9.11 -20.34 1.79
C GLY A 178 -10.62 -20.47 1.57
N PHE A 179 -11.39 -19.44 1.93
CA PHE A 179 -12.86 -19.42 1.73
C PHE A 179 -13.29 -19.37 0.27
N ARG A 180 -12.38 -18.99 -0.65
CA ARG A 180 -12.69 -18.94 -2.08
C ARG A 180 -12.85 -20.33 -2.68
N TRP A 181 -12.12 -21.31 -2.13
CA TRP A 181 -11.97 -22.65 -2.71
C TRP A 181 -12.54 -23.77 -1.83
N ASP A 182 -12.92 -23.48 -0.58
CA ASP A 182 -13.52 -24.44 0.37
C ASP A 182 -14.99 -24.80 0.09
N GLN A 183 -15.54 -24.38 -1.06
CA GLN A 183 -16.94 -24.60 -1.47
C GLN A 183 -17.99 -23.92 -0.57
N GLY A 184 -17.56 -23.12 0.42
CA GLY A 184 -18.41 -22.33 1.29
C GLY A 184 -18.98 -21.08 0.61
N LYS A 185 -19.70 -20.27 1.40
CA LYS A 185 -20.25 -18.96 0.98
C LYS A 185 -19.62 -17.77 1.72
N GLN A 186 -18.48 -18.02 2.35
CA GLN A 186 -17.80 -17.08 3.24
C GLN A 186 -16.68 -16.29 2.54
N TRP A 187 -16.55 -16.40 1.22
CA TRP A 187 -15.66 -15.52 0.44
C TRP A 187 -16.34 -14.18 0.17
N ASN A 188 -16.44 -13.38 1.22
CA ASN A 188 -16.98 -12.03 1.24
C ASN A 188 -16.29 -11.25 2.37
N LEU A 189 -16.49 -9.92 2.42
CA LEU A 189 -15.87 -9.09 3.45
C LEU A 189 -16.76 -8.90 4.69
N ASP A 190 -17.91 -9.55 4.81
CA ASP A 190 -18.82 -9.33 5.94
C ASP A 190 -18.18 -9.83 7.25
N LEU A 191 -17.97 -8.93 8.21
CA LEU A 191 -17.39 -9.25 9.52
C LEU A 191 -18.38 -9.91 10.48
N HIS A 192 -19.68 -9.87 10.17
CA HIS A 192 -20.74 -10.34 11.07
C HIS A 192 -20.63 -9.72 12.48
N GLU A 193 -20.50 -10.55 13.53
CA GLU A 193 -20.37 -10.12 14.93
C GLU A 193 -18.90 -9.89 15.34
N ILE A 194 -17.94 -10.16 14.46
CA ILE A 194 -16.51 -9.98 14.76
C ILE A 194 -16.20 -8.48 14.74
N ASN A 195 -15.58 -7.97 15.80
CA ASN A 195 -15.02 -6.63 15.85
C ASN A 195 -13.48 -6.73 15.91
N PRO A 196 -12.77 -6.68 14.76
CA PRO A 196 -11.33 -6.86 14.73
C PRO A 196 -10.61 -5.76 15.52
N LYS A 197 -9.69 -6.18 16.39
CA LYS A 197 -8.84 -5.28 17.15
C LYS A 197 -7.74 -4.72 16.27
N MET A 198 -7.58 -3.41 16.29
CA MET A 198 -6.51 -2.74 15.54
C MET A 198 -5.17 -2.80 16.26
N SER A 199 -5.14 -2.61 17.58
CA SER A 199 -3.88 -2.52 18.33
C SER A 199 -3.96 -3.19 19.69
N PHE A 200 -2.85 -3.82 20.10
CA PHE A 200 -2.66 -4.35 21.44
C PHE A 200 -2.08 -3.35 22.44
N PHE A 201 -1.83 -2.10 22.06
CA PHE A 201 -1.09 -1.13 22.88
C PHE A 201 -1.56 -0.98 24.34
N HIS A 202 -2.87 -1.02 24.60
CA HIS A 202 -3.43 -0.87 25.95
C HIS A 202 -3.63 -2.18 26.72
N GLU A 203 -3.40 -3.33 26.08
CA GLU A 203 -3.68 -4.65 26.63
C GLU A 203 -2.62 -5.69 26.26
N SER A 204 -1.43 -5.25 25.88
CA SER A 204 -0.33 -6.12 25.50
C SER A 204 0.14 -6.95 26.69
N ASP A 205 0.53 -8.20 26.43
CA ASP A 205 1.14 -9.04 27.45
C ASP A 205 2.62 -8.68 27.65
N ASP A 206 3.25 -8.09 26.62
CA ASP A 206 4.65 -7.68 26.61
C ASP A 206 4.92 -6.69 25.47
N ILE A 207 6.12 -6.09 25.45
CA ILE A 207 6.63 -5.30 24.32
C ILE A 207 7.80 -6.04 23.68
N ALA A 208 7.69 -6.37 22.40
CA ALA A 208 8.78 -7.00 21.64
C ALA A 208 9.60 -5.95 20.90
N MET A 209 10.93 -6.01 20.99
CA MET A 209 11.80 -5.15 20.20
C MET A 209 11.92 -5.70 18.78
N VAL A 210 11.25 -5.07 17.81
CA VAL A 210 11.16 -5.53 16.42
C VAL A 210 12.14 -4.79 15.53
N GLU A 211 12.86 -5.53 14.70
CA GLU A 211 13.77 -5.02 13.68
C GLU A 211 13.04 -4.76 12.35
N PHE A 212 13.17 -3.54 11.83
CA PHE A 212 12.68 -3.14 10.52
C PHE A 212 13.86 -2.86 9.60
N PRO A 213 13.91 -3.44 8.39
CA PRO A 213 14.95 -3.09 7.42
C PRO A 213 14.78 -1.64 6.97
N TYR A 214 15.90 -0.94 6.79
CA TYR A 214 15.94 0.45 6.38
C TYR A 214 16.96 0.64 5.26
N PHE A 215 16.53 1.21 4.14
CA PHE A 215 17.36 1.37 2.94
C PHE A 215 17.50 2.85 2.52
N GLY A 216 17.29 3.78 3.45
CA GLY A 216 17.54 5.20 3.20
C GLY A 216 19.04 5.57 3.20
N GLU A 217 19.90 4.62 3.59
CA GLU A 217 21.36 4.74 3.60
C GLU A 217 21.97 3.76 2.58
N GLU A 218 23.16 4.07 2.06
CA GLU A 218 23.78 3.32 0.96
C GLU A 218 24.05 1.84 1.30
N GLU A 219 24.50 1.55 2.52
CA GLU A 219 24.80 0.18 2.96
C GLU A 219 23.55 -0.57 3.46
N GLY A 220 22.43 0.13 3.60
CA GLY A 220 21.26 -0.37 4.32
C GLY A 220 21.51 -0.52 5.82
N GLY A 221 20.42 -0.63 6.57
CA GLY A 221 20.45 -0.66 8.02
C GLY A 221 19.20 -1.30 8.61
N VAL A 222 19.10 -1.19 9.93
CA VAL A 222 17.98 -1.71 10.71
C VAL A 222 17.55 -0.67 11.71
N VAL A 223 16.24 -0.49 11.87
CA VAL A 223 15.64 0.32 12.92
C VAL A 223 14.95 -0.60 13.92
N LYS A 224 15.20 -0.42 15.21
CA LYS A 224 14.62 -1.23 16.28
C LYS A 224 13.55 -0.45 17.06
N ARG A 225 12.32 -0.96 17.06
CA ARG A 225 11.18 -0.30 17.72
C ARG A 225 10.35 -1.30 18.50
N GLY A 226 9.91 -0.90 19.69
CA GLY A 226 9.05 -1.70 20.56
C GLY A 226 7.65 -1.83 19.98
N VAL A 227 7.15 -3.06 19.89
CA VAL A 227 5.83 -3.39 19.34
C VAL A 227 5.01 -4.13 20.41
N PRO A 228 3.76 -3.73 20.69
CA PRO A 228 2.91 -4.44 21.64
C PRO A 228 2.52 -5.81 21.09
N ILE A 229 2.59 -6.84 21.94
CA ILE A 229 2.30 -8.21 21.55
C ILE A 229 1.28 -8.90 22.45
N LYS A 230 0.70 -9.97 21.92
CA LYS A 230 -0.03 -11.00 22.67
C LYS A 230 0.71 -12.33 22.63
N LYS A 231 0.67 -13.07 23.73
CA LYS A 231 1.16 -14.45 23.83
C LYS A 231 -0.03 -15.39 23.76
N LEU A 232 -0.04 -16.27 22.75
CA LEU A 232 -1.08 -17.27 22.53
C LEU A 232 -0.50 -18.68 22.61
N LYS A 233 -1.37 -19.68 22.68
CA LYS A 233 -0.98 -21.08 22.46
C LYS A 233 -1.44 -21.52 21.08
N ASP A 234 -0.55 -22.17 20.33
CA ASP A 234 -0.93 -22.89 19.13
C ASP A 234 -1.73 -24.17 19.49
N LYS A 235 -2.22 -24.89 18.48
CA LYS A 235 -2.98 -26.13 18.67
C LYS A 235 -2.19 -27.27 19.32
N GLU A 236 -0.85 -27.20 19.27
CA GLU A 236 0.06 -28.17 19.91
C GLU A 236 0.38 -27.79 21.36
N GLY A 237 -0.01 -26.59 21.80
CA GLY A 237 0.20 -26.05 23.13
C GLY A 237 1.50 -25.25 23.29
N ASN A 238 2.24 -24.99 22.20
CA ASN A 238 3.43 -24.15 22.22
C ASN A 238 3.03 -22.67 22.32
N GLU A 239 3.84 -21.88 23.02
CA GLU A 239 3.64 -20.44 23.08
C GLU A 239 4.09 -19.77 21.77
N ILE A 240 3.21 -18.95 21.20
CA ILE A 240 3.47 -18.13 20.02
C ILE A 240 3.23 -16.66 20.35
N MET A 241 4.01 -15.77 19.74
CA MET A 241 3.86 -14.32 19.89
C MET A 241 3.29 -13.70 18.64
N VAL A 242 2.28 -12.86 18.82
CA VAL A 242 1.58 -12.18 17.73
C VAL A 242 1.45 -10.70 18.00
N THR A 243 1.37 -9.93 16.92
CA THR A 243 0.98 -8.52 16.92
C THR A 243 0.07 -8.26 15.71
N THR A 244 -0.51 -7.07 15.60
CA THR A 244 -1.31 -6.70 14.42
C THR A 244 -0.43 -6.08 13.33
N VAL A 245 -0.85 -6.18 12.06
CA VAL A 245 -0.21 -5.43 10.96
C VAL A 245 -0.22 -3.94 11.24
N TYR A 246 -1.26 -3.41 11.87
CA TYR A 246 -1.36 -2.02 12.27
C TYR A 246 -0.29 -1.61 13.28
N ASP A 247 -0.05 -2.41 14.32
CA ASP A 247 1.01 -2.16 15.29
C ASP A 247 2.41 -2.19 14.64
N LEU A 248 2.62 -3.12 13.69
CA LEU A 248 3.83 -3.16 12.88
C LEU A 248 3.95 -1.94 11.96
N LEU A 249 2.87 -1.47 11.35
CA LEU A 249 2.88 -0.29 10.47
C LEU A 249 3.19 0.99 11.25
N LEU A 250 2.57 1.18 12.42
CA LEU A 250 2.86 2.31 13.31
C LEU A 250 4.33 2.30 13.76
N ALA A 251 4.86 1.13 14.13
CA ALA A 251 6.27 1.01 14.47
C ALA A 251 7.16 1.26 13.25
N HIS A 252 6.88 0.65 12.10
CA HIS A 252 7.66 0.82 10.87
C HIS A 252 7.72 2.30 10.44
N THR A 253 6.61 3.02 10.53
CA THR A 253 6.51 4.44 10.14
C THR A 253 6.93 5.42 11.24
N GLY A 254 7.34 4.94 12.41
CA GLY A 254 7.91 5.77 13.47
C GLY A 254 6.88 6.54 14.29
N ILE A 255 5.68 6.00 14.45
CA ILE A 255 4.66 6.64 15.29
C ILE A 255 4.89 6.28 16.76
N SER A 256 5.45 7.24 17.50
CA SER A 256 5.69 7.08 18.92
C SER A 256 4.37 6.97 19.69
N ARG A 257 4.30 5.98 20.57
CA ARG A 257 3.21 5.80 21.55
C ARG A 257 3.73 5.72 22.98
N GLY A 258 4.97 6.20 23.22
CA GLY A 258 5.67 6.03 24.50
C GLY A 258 6.26 4.63 24.70
N LEU A 259 6.48 3.88 23.61
CA LEU A 259 7.19 2.61 23.60
C LEU A 259 8.70 2.82 23.45
N GLU A 260 9.48 1.85 23.88
CA GLU A 260 10.94 1.86 23.78
C GLU A 260 11.41 1.70 22.33
N GLY A 261 12.64 2.12 22.05
CA GLY A 261 13.29 2.00 20.74
C GLY A 261 13.42 3.33 20.00
N GLU A 262 13.79 3.24 18.73
CA GLU A 262 14.19 4.36 17.87
C GLU A 262 12.96 5.09 17.29
N TYR A 263 12.13 5.66 18.15
CA TYR A 263 11.00 6.48 17.74
C TYR A 263 11.41 7.96 17.60
N PRO A 264 10.95 8.67 16.55
CA PRO A 264 11.15 10.11 16.42
C PRO A 264 10.50 10.88 17.57
N SER A 265 11.19 11.94 17.98
CA SER A 265 10.68 12.88 18.97
C SER A 265 9.54 13.73 18.41
N ASP A 266 9.70 14.24 17.19
CA ASP A 266 8.70 15.02 16.46
C ASP A 266 8.92 14.93 14.93
N TYR A 267 8.20 15.76 14.17
CA TYR A 267 8.33 15.81 12.72
C TYR A 267 9.67 16.37 12.21
N HIS A 268 10.40 17.08 13.06
CA HIS A 268 11.66 17.76 12.76
C HIS A 268 12.88 16.86 12.99
N ASP A 269 12.69 15.64 13.48
CA ASP A 269 13.75 14.67 13.70
C ASP A 269 14.27 14.09 12.37
N VAL A 270 15.38 14.64 11.88
CA VAL A 270 16.02 14.22 10.62
C VAL A 270 16.66 12.83 10.71
N ASN A 271 17.01 12.36 11.91
CA ASN A 271 17.74 11.12 12.09
C ASN A 271 16.83 9.89 12.11
N GLN A 272 15.51 10.10 12.13
CA GLN A 272 14.54 9.04 12.28
C GLN A 272 13.77 8.84 10.97
N PRO A 273 13.75 7.61 10.42
CA PRO A 273 13.10 7.35 9.14
C PRO A 273 11.62 7.73 9.13
N TYR A 274 11.19 8.21 7.97
CA TYR A 274 9.80 8.55 7.62
C TYR A 274 9.23 9.79 8.31
N THR A 275 10.03 10.60 9.02
CA THR A 275 9.57 11.92 9.45
C THR A 275 9.55 12.92 8.27
N PRO A 276 8.77 14.01 8.36
CA PRO A 276 8.84 15.11 7.40
C PRO A 276 10.24 15.73 7.22
N ALA A 277 11.04 15.84 8.28
CA ALA A 277 12.43 16.33 8.17
C ALA A 277 13.37 15.31 7.53
N TRP A 278 13.21 14.01 7.84
CA TRP A 278 13.97 12.94 7.18
C TRP A 278 13.72 12.96 5.67
N GLN A 279 12.46 13.03 5.23
CA GLN A 279 12.18 13.01 3.79
C GLN A 279 12.73 14.26 3.08
N GLU A 280 12.78 15.42 3.75
CA GLU A 280 13.28 16.66 3.12
C GLU A 280 14.75 16.51 2.70
N SER A 281 15.54 15.78 3.49
CA SER A 281 16.95 15.48 3.16
C SER A 281 17.11 14.56 1.94
N ILE A 282 16.09 13.75 1.63
CA ILE A 282 16.11 12.77 0.55
C ILE A 282 15.50 13.34 -0.73
N THR A 283 14.32 13.96 -0.60
CA THR A 283 13.48 14.39 -1.73
C THR A 283 13.74 15.83 -2.13
N GLY A 284 14.24 16.66 -1.21
CA GLY A 284 14.33 18.12 -1.36
C GLY A 284 12.99 18.86 -1.18
N VAL A 285 11.87 18.16 -0.95
CA VAL A 285 10.57 18.79 -0.69
C VAL A 285 10.54 19.31 0.74
N ASN A 286 10.17 20.57 0.90
CA ASN A 286 10.08 21.20 2.22
C ASN A 286 9.12 20.44 3.15
N GLN A 287 9.57 20.12 4.36
CA GLN A 287 8.79 19.34 5.33
C GLN A 287 7.42 19.95 5.67
N PHE A 288 7.28 21.28 5.70
CA PHE A 288 6.01 21.94 6.00
C PHE A 288 5.00 21.74 4.88
N HIS A 289 5.46 21.67 3.63
CA HIS A 289 4.60 21.36 2.48
C HIS A 289 4.10 19.92 2.54
N VAL A 290 4.95 18.96 2.92
CA VAL A 290 4.55 17.56 3.09
C VAL A 290 3.52 17.41 4.19
N ILE A 291 3.75 18.06 5.35
CA ILE A 291 2.80 18.09 6.46
C ILE A 291 1.46 18.69 6.02
N GLN A 292 1.50 19.83 5.31
CA GLN A 292 0.30 20.49 4.81
C GLN A 292 -0.50 19.57 3.87
N VAL A 293 0.14 19.03 2.83
CA VAL A 293 -0.53 18.20 1.83
C VAL A 293 -1.07 16.91 2.44
N ALA A 294 -0.32 16.25 3.33
CA ALA A 294 -0.79 15.05 4.02
C ALA A 294 -2.02 15.33 4.89
N ARG A 295 -1.99 16.43 5.65
CA ARG A 295 -3.11 16.85 6.50
C ARG A 295 -4.33 17.21 5.68
N GLU A 296 -4.18 18.05 4.66
CA GLU A 296 -5.31 18.45 3.82
C GLU A 296 -5.91 17.27 3.04
N PHE A 297 -5.08 16.35 2.53
CA PHE A 297 -5.53 15.13 1.85
C PHE A 297 -6.39 14.24 2.77
N ALA A 298 -5.94 14.05 4.01
CA ALA A 298 -6.67 13.29 5.02
C ALA A 298 -7.92 14.03 5.53
N GLU A 299 -7.84 15.33 5.84
CA GLU A 299 -9.00 16.12 6.25
C GLU A 299 -10.10 16.10 5.19
N ASN A 300 -9.75 16.27 3.91
CA ASN A 300 -10.70 16.16 2.83
C ASN A 300 -11.37 14.78 2.80
N ALA A 301 -10.58 13.70 2.89
CA ALA A 301 -11.13 12.34 2.89
C ALA A 301 -12.05 12.09 4.09
N ALA A 302 -11.69 12.57 5.28
CA ALA A 302 -12.51 12.45 6.48
C ALA A 302 -13.86 13.18 6.33
N LEU A 303 -13.84 14.40 5.77
CA LEU A 303 -15.05 15.22 5.57
C LEU A 303 -15.96 14.68 4.47
N THR A 304 -15.37 14.14 3.40
CA THR A 304 -16.09 13.70 2.20
C THR A 304 -16.38 12.21 2.16
N LYS A 305 -15.90 11.46 3.17
CA LYS A 305 -15.90 9.99 3.21
C LYS A 305 -15.20 9.39 1.99
N GLY A 306 -13.94 9.78 1.81
CA GLY A 306 -13.01 9.11 0.89
C GLY A 306 -12.73 9.82 -0.43
N LYS A 307 -13.26 11.02 -0.71
CA LYS A 307 -13.10 11.70 -2.02
C LYS A 307 -11.74 12.42 -2.21
N SER A 308 -10.67 11.73 -1.84
CA SER A 308 -9.28 12.11 -2.10
C SER A 308 -8.68 11.09 -3.08
N MET A 309 -8.16 11.56 -4.21
CA MET A 309 -7.69 10.73 -5.31
C MET A 309 -6.21 10.99 -5.60
N ILE A 310 -5.49 9.96 -6.04
CA ILE A 310 -4.11 10.08 -6.51
C ILE A 310 -4.01 9.46 -7.92
N ALA A 311 -3.67 10.29 -8.91
CA ALA A 311 -3.34 9.83 -10.25
C ALA A 311 -1.84 9.51 -10.35
N MET A 312 -1.51 8.34 -10.88
CA MET A 312 -0.14 7.85 -11.06
C MET A 312 0.13 7.38 -12.49
N GLY A 313 1.40 7.23 -12.86
CA GLY A 313 1.80 6.80 -14.20
C GLY A 313 3.28 6.43 -14.29
N GLY A 314 3.84 6.46 -15.50
CA GLY A 314 5.22 6.00 -15.76
C GLY A 314 6.30 6.71 -14.93
N GLY A 315 6.08 7.97 -14.51
CA GLY A 315 7.03 8.72 -13.70
C GLY A 315 7.29 8.12 -12.32
N THR A 316 6.34 7.36 -11.77
CA THR A 316 6.51 6.58 -10.53
C THR A 316 6.64 5.07 -10.80
N ASN A 317 6.11 4.54 -11.92
CA ASN A 317 6.10 3.10 -12.18
C ASN A 317 7.33 2.56 -12.92
N HIS A 318 8.04 3.39 -13.67
CA HIS A 318 9.20 2.99 -14.49
C HIS A 318 10.53 3.07 -13.73
N TRP A 319 10.47 2.95 -12.41
CA TRP A 319 11.63 2.79 -11.53
C TRP A 319 11.80 1.33 -11.12
N TYR A 320 13.04 0.92 -10.83
CA TYR A 320 13.34 -0.44 -10.39
C TYR A 320 12.55 -0.84 -9.13
N HIS A 321 12.43 0.09 -8.17
CA HIS A 321 11.66 -0.08 -6.93
C HIS A 321 10.23 0.50 -7.03
N SER A 322 9.60 0.40 -8.20
CA SER A 322 8.24 0.91 -8.41
C SER A 322 7.21 0.29 -7.50
N ASP A 323 7.40 -0.97 -7.09
CA ASP A 323 6.56 -1.65 -6.10
C ASP A 323 6.56 -0.92 -4.75
N GLN A 324 7.74 -0.51 -4.26
CA GLN A 324 7.87 0.21 -3.00
C GLN A 324 7.30 1.63 -3.10
N ILE A 325 7.57 2.33 -4.21
CA ILE A 325 7.02 3.66 -4.47
C ILE A 325 5.48 3.60 -4.50
N TYR A 326 4.91 2.67 -5.28
CA TYR A 326 3.47 2.52 -5.38
C TYR A 326 2.86 2.15 -4.03
N ARG A 327 3.40 1.15 -3.32
CA ARG A 327 2.86 0.76 -2.00
C ARG A 327 2.87 1.91 -1.00
N ALA A 328 3.94 2.71 -0.97
CA ALA A 328 4.02 3.89 -0.12
C ALA A 328 2.93 4.92 -0.46
N ILE A 329 2.65 5.16 -1.75
CA ILE A 329 1.58 6.07 -2.19
C ILE A 329 0.19 5.45 -1.94
N LEU A 330 0.03 4.14 -2.14
CA LEU A 330 -1.23 3.42 -1.92
C LEU A 330 -1.64 3.43 -0.45
N ASN A 331 -0.69 3.44 0.49
CA ASN A 331 -0.99 3.64 1.91
C ASN A 331 -1.85 4.90 2.13
N LEU A 332 -1.60 5.98 1.38
CA LEU A 332 -2.35 7.22 1.53
C LEU A 332 -3.84 7.01 1.24
N VAL A 333 -4.18 6.37 0.13
CA VAL A 333 -5.59 6.14 -0.23
C VAL A 333 -6.26 5.03 0.58
N LEU A 334 -5.50 4.07 1.11
CA LEU A 334 -6.01 3.01 1.97
C LEU A 334 -6.27 3.53 3.39
N LEU A 335 -5.34 4.30 3.97
CA LEU A 335 -5.46 4.87 5.31
C LEU A 335 -6.48 6.01 5.38
N THR A 336 -6.78 6.67 4.27
CA THR A 336 -7.86 7.68 4.24
C THR A 336 -9.21 7.11 3.79
N GLY A 337 -9.31 5.79 3.61
CA GLY A 337 -10.53 5.13 3.16
C GLY A 337 -11.00 5.55 1.78
N SER A 338 -10.10 6.02 0.93
CA SER A 338 -10.42 6.58 -0.37
C SER A 338 -10.59 5.53 -1.47
N GLN A 339 -9.94 4.37 -1.34
CA GLN A 339 -10.04 3.32 -2.34
C GLN A 339 -11.46 2.70 -2.36
N GLY A 340 -12.07 2.64 -3.55
CA GLY A 340 -13.44 2.12 -3.75
C GLY A 340 -14.55 3.17 -3.61
N VAL A 341 -14.21 4.46 -3.51
CA VAL A 341 -15.16 5.57 -3.41
C VAL A 341 -15.14 6.42 -4.69
N ASN A 342 -16.30 6.79 -5.23
CA ASN A 342 -16.38 7.75 -6.34
C ASN A 342 -15.73 9.10 -5.99
N GLY A 343 -14.76 9.52 -6.80
CA GLY A 343 -13.92 10.69 -6.55
C GLY A 343 -12.74 10.42 -5.61
N GLY A 344 -12.45 9.15 -5.31
CA GLY A 344 -11.38 8.74 -4.42
C GLY A 344 -10.55 7.59 -4.98
N GLY A 345 -9.40 7.36 -4.35
CA GLY A 345 -8.62 6.14 -4.55
C GLY A 345 -7.47 6.29 -5.53
N TRP A 346 -6.97 5.13 -5.95
CA TRP A 346 -5.83 4.97 -6.84
C TRP A 346 -6.25 5.03 -8.31
N ALA A 347 -5.64 5.96 -9.06
CA ALA A 347 -5.92 6.18 -10.47
C ALA A 347 -4.63 6.03 -11.31
N HIS A 348 -4.24 4.79 -11.60
CA HIS A 348 -3.06 4.48 -12.43
C HIS A 348 -3.37 4.51 -13.92
N TYR A 349 -2.58 5.28 -14.66
CA TYR A 349 -2.76 5.41 -16.10
C TYR A 349 -1.43 5.27 -16.85
N VAL A 350 -1.33 4.24 -17.71
CA VAL A 350 -0.13 3.88 -18.51
C VAL A 350 -0.50 3.49 -19.96
N GLY A 351 -0.21 2.30 -20.48
CA GLY A 351 -0.79 1.79 -21.71
C GLY A 351 -2.30 1.58 -21.66
N GLN A 352 -2.89 1.27 -22.82
CA GLN A 352 -4.31 0.95 -22.96
C GLN A 352 -4.58 -0.54 -22.69
N GLU A 353 -4.47 -0.94 -21.42
CA GLU A 353 -4.56 -2.36 -21.01
C GLU A 353 -5.99 -2.90 -20.95
N LYS A 354 -6.97 -2.05 -20.59
CA LYS A 354 -8.33 -2.48 -20.24
C LYS A 354 -9.18 -2.88 -21.44
N VAL A 355 -9.02 -4.11 -21.91
CA VAL A 355 -9.91 -4.76 -22.88
C VAL A 355 -11.22 -5.15 -22.18
N ARG A 356 -12.22 -4.27 -22.23
CA ARG A 356 -13.49 -4.44 -21.49
C ARG A 356 -14.19 -5.80 -21.70
N PRO A 357 -14.39 -6.31 -22.94
CA PRO A 357 -14.96 -7.64 -23.16
C PRO A 357 -13.89 -8.74 -23.11
N LEU A 358 -13.11 -8.82 -22.02
CA LEU A 358 -11.89 -9.64 -21.94
C LEU A 358 -12.16 -11.13 -22.21
N GLU A 359 -13.16 -11.72 -21.56
CA GLU A 359 -13.46 -13.16 -21.70
C GLU A 359 -13.76 -13.53 -23.15
N GLY A 360 -14.59 -12.74 -23.84
CA GLY A 360 -14.91 -12.96 -25.25
C GLY A 360 -13.72 -12.72 -26.17
N PHE A 361 -12.93 -11.68 -25.91
CA PHE A 361 -11.72 -11.39 -26.67
C PHE A 361 -10.70 -12.53 -26.56
N GLN A 362 -10.45 -13.04 -25.35
CA GLN A 362 -9.48 -14.11 -25.10
C GLN A 362 -9.84 -15.43 -25.79
N GLN A 363 -11.13 -15.73 -25.96
CA GLN A 363 -11.55 -16.91 -26.71
C GLN A 363 -11.01 -16.90 -28.14
N ILE A 364 -11.16 -15.77 -28.82
CA ILE A 364 -10.73 -15.60 -30.21
C ILE A 364 -9.22 -15.39 -30.30
N ALA A 365 -8.67 -14.50 -29.48
CA ALA A 365 -7.27 -14.08 -29.54
C ALA A 365 -6.29 -15.24 -29.31
N PHE A 366 -6.66 -16.20 -28.47
CA PHE A 366 -5.81 -17.32 -28.09
C PHE A 366 -6.31 -18.67 -28.60
N ALA A 367 -7.32 -18.67 -29.47
CA ALA A 367 -7.98 -19.85 -30.01
C ALA A 367 -8.47 -20.81 -28.91
N ASN A 368 -8.98 -20.29 -27.79
CA ASN A 368 -9.47 -21.11 -26.68
C ASN A 368 -10.73 -21.91 -27.05
N ASP A 369 -11.40 -21.52 -28.14
CA ASP A 369 -12.47 -22.29 -28.79
C ASP A 369 -11.96 -23.57 -29.48
N TRP A 370 -10.66 -23.66 -29.79
CA TRP A 370 -10.03 -24.85 -30.38
C TRP A 370 -9.06 -25.58 -29.43
N VAL A 371 -8.31 -24.84 -28.61
CA VAL A 371 -7.26 -25.38 -27.71
C VAL A 371 -7.33 -24.72 -26.34
N LYS A 372 -7.40 -25.51 -25.26
CA LYS A 372 -7.67 -24.95 -23.91
C LYS A 372 -6.51 -24.20 -23.26
N SER A 373 -5.27 -24.43 -23.69
CA SER A 373 -4.09 -23.93 -22.97
C SER A 373 -3.09 -23.33 -23.96
N PRO A 374 -3.22 -22.02 -24.25
CA PRO A 374 -2.26 -21.33 -25.10
C PRO A 374 -0.90 -21.21 -24.39
N ARG A 375 0.17 -21.11 -25.18
CA ARG A 375 1.52 -20.85 -24.64
C ARG A 375 1.73 -19.36 -24.44
N LEU A 376 1.41 -18.88 -23.24
CA LEU A 376 1.72 -17.53 -22.78
C LEU A 376 3.14 -17.50 -22.19
N MET A 377 3.85 -16.39 -22.34
CA MET A 377 5.20 -16.18 -21.80
C MET A 377 5.38 -14.73 -21.38
N ASN A 378 6.01 -14.50 -20.24
CA ASN A 378 6.27 -13.16 -19.75
C ASN A 378 7.41 -12.49 -20.55
N GLY A 379 7.15 -11.31 -21.09
CA GLY A 379 7.98 -10.64 -22.09
C GLY A 379 9.34 -10.23 -21.55
N THR A 380 9.40 -9.72 -20.31
CA THR A 380 10.64 -9.27 -19.67
C THR A 380 11.67 -10.39 -19.57
N SER A 381 11.30 -11.54 -18.99
CA SER A 381 12.24 -12.67 -18.89
C SER A 381 12.58 -13.23 -20.26
N PHE A 382 11.61 -13.31 -21.18
CA PHE A 382 11.88 -13.78 -22.53
C PHE A 382 12.98 -12.95 -23.21
N PHE A 383 12.86 -11.62 -23.23
CA PHE A 383 13.88 -10.79 -23.85
C PHE A 383 15.19 -10.78 -23.07
N TYR A 384 15.17 -10.75 -21.73
CA TYR A 384 16.36 -10.82 -20.90
C TYR A 384 17.23 -12.04 -21.22
N PHE A 385 16.61 -13.22 -21.39
CA PHE A 385 17.33 -14.45 -21.76
C PHE A 385 17.61 -14.56 -23.25
N ALA A 386 16.61 -14.31 -24.12
CA ALA A 386 16.75 -14.51 -25.57
C ALA A 386 17.74 -13.54 -26.22
N THR A 387 17.96 -12.37 -25.61
CA THR A 387 18.96 -11.38 -26.04
C THR A 387 20.24 -11.41 -25.18
N GLU A 388 20.35 -12.40 -24.30
CA GLU A 388 21.51 -12.62 -23.43
C GLU A 388 21.92 -11.41 -22.56
N GLN A 389 20.96 -10.55 -22.18
CA GLN A 389 21.23 -9.37 -21.35
C GLN A 389 21.78 -9.75 -19.97
N PHE A 390 21.38 -10.90 -19.43
CA PHE A 390 21.90 -11.43 -18.15
C PHE A 390 23.43 -11.59 -18.13
N ARG A 391 24.08 -11.69 -19.30
CA ARG A 391 25.54 -11.79 -19.41
C ARG A 391 26.26 -10.48 -19.08
N TYR A 392 25.51 -9.38 -18.99
CA TYR A 392 25.98 -8.03 -18.73
C TYR A 392 25.35 -7.45 -17.47
N GLU A 393 24.73 -8.28 -16.63
CA GLU A 393 24.21 -7.85 -15.34
C GLU A 393 25.38 -7.31 -14.49
N TYR A 394 25.19 -6.12 -13.92
CA TYR A 394 26.24 -5.46 -13.15
C TYR A 394 26.30 -6.07 -11.74
N GLU A 395 27.39 -6.75 -11.42
CA GLU A 395 27.76 -7.03 -10.04
C GLU A 395 28.51 -5.80 -9.51
N LYS A 396 28.03 -5.18 -8.42
CA LYS A 396 28.82 -4.18 -7.69
C LYS A 396 30.06 -4.90 -7.20
N GLU A 397 31.23 -4.64 -7.80
CA GLU A 397 32.50 -5.14 -7.27
C GLU A 397 32.60 -4.64 -5.81
N GLU A 398 32.71 -5.57 -4.86
CA GLU A 398 33.03 -5.25 -3.47
C GLU A 398 34.45 -4.65 -3.46
N GLU A 399 34.55 -3.31 -3.44
CA GLU A 399 35.81 -2.59 -3.18
C GLU A 399 36.21 -2.61 -1.69
#